data_AF-A0A917RYH7-F1
#
_entry.id   AF-A0A917RYH7-F1
#
_cell.length_a   1.000
_cell.length_b   1.000
_cell.length_c   1.000
_cell.angle_alpha   90.00
_cell.angle_beta   90.00
_cell.angle_gamma   90.00
#
_symmetry.space_group_name_H-M   'P 1'
#
loop_
_entity.id
_entity.type
_entity.pdbx_description
1 polymer ?
#
loop_
_entity_poly.entity_id
_entity_poly.type
_entity_poly.pdbx_seq_one_letter_code
_entity_poly.pdbx_strand_id
1 'polypeptide(L)'
;MATGSGSFQYIDTAVEHMCLRIGAAGRQIGEFGRHNLGEFAKTTQSAADSIVRVEFTGTRALDDASPGGSGRGDDGLVTGTDGDSAVVQFRPEQAHSIPIKDQNGDILGVSFPTKDQDEGQITSWSQQPVRTSDMAYVPVPSDKLPDPNQPAAFAPNWAFRPEPAPWGGDVQRLGYAPVYVDAHGNPTSFGVAVDLGAAGGPTTVRVDGTNFGRILEANPHFRRALAENPGMPVLSMSCKTAPDGSTAAESTAHYLQNEAGIERDFHAWTGLVNPVTGENGMSFLVVEQKDGSPPYRSFPYRPADNESGSAD
;
A
#
# COMPACT_ATOMS: atom_id res chain seq x y z
N MET A 1 -64.50 -10.31 -18.94
CA MET A 1 -63.14 -10.82 -19.15
C MET A 1 -62.47 -9.93 -20.19
N ALA A 2 -61.52 -9.12 -19.78
CA ALA A 2 -60.70 -8.29 -20.67
C ALA A 2 -59.25 -8.36 -20.14
N THR A 3 -58.35 -8.93 -20.92
CA THR A 3 -56.93 -9.07 -20.62
C THR A 3 -56.17 -7.94 -21.30
N GLY A 4 -55.59 -7.02 -20.52
CA GLY A 4 -54.76 -5.93 -21.00
C GLY A 4 -53.31 -6.35 -21.14
N SER A 5 -52.78 -6.30 -22.36
CA SER A 5 -51.37 -6.44 -22.70
C SER A 5 -50.75 -5.04 -22.83
N GLY A 6 -49.88 -4.65 -21.90
CA GLY A 6 -49.21 -3.35 -21.95
C GLY A 6 -48.11 -3.24 -20.91
N SER A 7 -46.99 -3.93 -21.12
CA SER A 7 -45.79 -3.74 -20.28
C SER A 7 -44.44 -4.12 -20.91
N PHE A 8 -44.38 -4.69 -22.12
CA PHE A 8 -43.11 -5.14 -22.70
C PHE A 8 -42.34 -4.09 -23.51
N GLN A 9 -42.96 -2.98 -23.94
CA GLN A 9 -42.28 -1.96 -24.76
C GLN A 9 -41.41 -0.97 -23.96
N TYR A 10 -41.48 -0.94 -22.63
CA TYR A 10 -40.71 0.02 -21.82
C TYR A 10 -39.33 -0.48 -21.38
N ILE A 11 -39.07 -1.79 -21.43
CA ILE A 11 -37.81 -2.38 -20.95
C ILE A 11 -36.73 -2.32 -22.04
N ASP A 12 -37.09 -2.52 -23.31
CA ASP A 12 -36.12 -2.48 -24.42
C ASP A 12 -35.47 -1.09 -24.57
N THR A 13 -36.24 -0.01 -24.43
CA THR A 13 -35.73 1.37 -24.60
C THR A 13 -34.74 1.79 -23.51
N ALA A 14 -34.87 1.24 -22.29
CA ALA A 14 -33.98 1.55 -21.18
C ALA A 14 -32.61 0.84 -21.33
N VAL A 15 -32.60 -0.38 -21.85
CA VAL A 15 -31.36 -1.15 -22.11
C VAL A 15 -30.58 -0.53 -23.27
N GLU A 16 -31.26 -0.11 -24.35
CA GLU A 16 -30.62 0.57 -25.48
C GLU A 16 -29.98 1.90 -25.07
N HIS A 17 -30.66 2.70 -24.23
CA HIS A 17 -30.10 3.95 -23.70
C HIS A 17 -28.88 3.72 -22.79
N MET A 18 -28.84 2.60 -22.05
CA MET A 18 -27.71 2.26 -21.19
C MET A 18 -26.49 1.81 -22.01
N CYS A 19 -26.69 0.96 -23.02
CA CYS A 19 -25.62 0.51 -23.92
C CYS A 19 -25.01 1.67 -24.72
N LEU A 20 -25.84 2.62 -25.18
CA LEU A 20 -25.36 3.83 -25.86
C LEU A 20 -24.52 4.74 -24.97
N ARG A 21 -24.89 4.88 -23.68
CA ARG A 21 -24.11 5.68 -22.70
C ARG A 21 -22.79 5.02 -22.33
N ILE A 22 -22.76 3.69 -22.17
CA ILE A 22 -21.52 2.95 -21.90
C ILE A 22 -20.57 3.01 -23.12
N GLY A 23 -21.10 2.89 -24.34
CA GLY A 23 -20.31 3.03 -25.56
C GLY A 23 -19.74 4.45 -25.76
N ALA A 24 -20.48 5.49 -25.37
CA ALA A 24 -19.99 6.87 -25.42
C ALA A 24 -18.91 7.16 -24.36
N ALA A 25 -19.08 6.64 -23.13
CA ALA A 25 -18.06 6.75 -22.07
C ALA A 25 -16.77 6.00 -22.45
N GLY A 26 -16.87 4.81 -23.04
CA GLY A 26 -15.71 4.05 -23.53
C GLY A 26 -14.92 4.78 -24.63
N ARG A 27 -15.61 5.51 -25.52
CA ARG A 27 -14.94 6.34 -26.55
C ARG A 27 -14.24 7.56 -25.95
N GLN A 28 -14.83 8.21 -24.94
CA GLN A 28 -14.17 9.32 -24.23
C GLN A 28 -12.94 8.85 -23.45
N ILE A 29 -12.99 7.67 -22.82
CA ILE A 29 -11.83 7.07 -22.13
C ILE A 29 -10.72 6.72 -23.14
N GLY A 30 -11.08 6.20 -24.33
CA GLY A 30 -10.11 5.92 -25.39
C GLY A 30 -9.48 7.16 -26.04
N GLU A 31 -10.17 8.30 -26.05
CA GLU A 31 -9.60 9.59 -26.50
C GLU A 31 -8.73 10.23 -25.43
N PHE A 32 -9.14 10.17 -24.15
CA PHE A 32 -8.33 10.61 -23.02
C PHE A 32 -7.02 9.80 -22.91
N GLY A 33 -7.10 8.47 -23.07
CA GLY A 33 -5.93 7.60 -23.08
C GLY A 33 -4.96 7.90 -24.23
N ARG A 34 -5.46 8.16 -25.44
CA ARG A 34 -4.61 8.52 -26.60
C ARG A 34 -3.96 9.90 -26.46
N HIS A 35 -4.66 10.87 -25.86
CA HIS A 35 -4.11 12.19 -25.61
C HIS A 35 -3.01 12.14 -24.53
N ASN A 36 -3.25 11.42 -23.43
CA ASN A 36 -2.29 11.29 -22.34
C ASN A 36 -1.08 10.42 -22.69
N LEU A 37 -1.25 9.38 -23.51
CA LEU A 37 -0.12 8.60 -24.05
C LEU A 37 0.81 9.45 -24.93
N GLY A 38 0.23 10.40 -25.68
CA GLY A 38 1.01 11.35 -26.48
C GLY A 38 1.82 12.34 -25.61
N GLU A 39 1.26 12.82 -24.50
CA GLU A 39 1.95 13.70 -23.55
C GLU A 39 2.95 12.93 -22.67
N PHE A 40 2.64 11.68 -22.30
CA PHE A 40 3.54 10.79 -21.57
C PHE A 40 4.78 10.43 -22.40
N ALA A 41 4.60 10.11 -23.70
CA ALA A 41 5.72 9.84 -24.61
C ALA A 41 6.65 11.06 -24.77
N LYS A 42 6.09 12.27 -24.82
CA LYS A 42 6.90 13.52 -24.85
C LYS A 42 7.63 13.75 -23.53
N THR A 43 7.00 13.44 -22.40
CA THR A 43 7.57 13.62 -21.06
C THR A 43 8.68 12.60 -20.79
N THR A 44 8.51 11.33 -21.19
CA THR A 44 9.56 10.30 -21.08
C THR A 44 10.73 10.56 -22.02
N GLN A 45 10.49 11.10 -23.22
CA GLN A 45 11.56 11.52 -24.11
C GLN A 45 12.34 12.73 -23.54
N SER A 46 11.65 13.68 -22.91
CA SER A 46 12.29 14.80 -22.19
C SER A 46 13.07 14.34 -20.95
N ALA A 47 12.56 13.34 -20.21
CA ALA A 47 13.24 12.75 -19.06
C ALA A 47 14.47 11.92 -19.49
N ALA A 48 14.38 11.18 -20.59
CA ALA A 48 15.52 10.46 -21.16
C ALA A 48 16.62 11.42 -21.67
N ASP A 49 16.23 12.53 -22.29
CA ASP A 49 17.18 13.57 -22.73
C ASP A 49 17.81 14.34 -21.56
N SER A 50 17.12 14.41 -20.40
CA SER A 50 17.66 14.95 -19.15
C SER A 50 18.66 13.99 -18.50
N ILE A 51 18.37 12.68 -18.51
CA ILE A 51 19.23 11.63 -17.94
C ILE A 51 20.56 11.50 -18.72
N VAL A 52 20.56 11.78 -20.02
CA VAL A 52 21.79 11.78 -20.86
C VAL A 52 22.64 13.04 -20.66
N ARG A 53 22.12 14.10 -20.02
CA ARG A 53 22.85 15.37 -19.78
C ARG A 53 23.26 15.63 -18.33
N VAL A 54 22.97 14.73 -17.40
CA VAL A 54 23.59 14.76 -16.08
C VAL A 54 24.99 14.16 -16.19
N GLU A 55 25.95 14.96 -16.63
CA GLU A 55 27.35 14.73 -16.35
C GLU A 55 27.52 14.69 -14.83
N PHE A 56 27.73 13.47 -14.32
CA PHE A 56 28.00 13.15 -12.93
C PHE A 56 29.30 13.84 -12.46
N THR A 57 29.19 15.11 -12.07
CA THR A 57 30.24 15.82 -11.35
C THR A 57 30.04 15.51 -9.86
N GLY A 58 30.32 14.26 -9.49
CA GLY A 58 29.98 13.75 -8.16
C GLY A 58 30.38 12.31 -7.88
N THR A 59 31.42 11.78 -8.53
CA THR A 59 32.08 10.56 -8.05
C THR A 59 32.91 10.89 -6.81
N ARG A 60 32.26 10.92 -5.64
CA ARG A 60 32.92 10.55 -4.40
C ARG A 60 32.70 9.05 -4.22
N ALA A 61 33.80 8.33 -4.18
CA ALA A 61 33.89 6.88 -4.00
C ALA A 61 32.98 6.39 -2.86
N LEU A 62 32.19 5.35 -3.14
CA LEU A 62 31.49 4.53 -2.16
C LEU A 62 32.37 3.34 -1.69
N ASP A 63 33.68 3.51 -1.71
CA ASP A 63 34.63 2.57 -1.12
C ASP A 63 35.14 3.14 0.22
N ASP A 64 35.07 2.32 1.27
CA ASP A 64 35.52 2.55 2.65
C ASP A 64 34.71 3.52 3.53
N ALA A 65 33.46 3.15 3.85
CA ALA A 65 32.83 3.56 5.11
C ALA A 65 33.25 2.60 6.25
N SER A 66 34.43 2.83 6.84
CA SER A 66 34.70 2.34 8.20
C SER A 66 33.79 3.08 9.19
N PRO A 67 33.12 2.39 10.15
CA PRO A 67 32.16 2.99 11.06
C PRO A 67 32.88 3.72 12.19
N GLY A 68 33.29 4.95 11.94
CA GLY A 68 33.91 5.87 12.90
C GLY A 68 32.95 6.98 13.31
N GLY A 69 31.82 6.63 13.92
CA GLY A 69 30.82 7.59 14.40
C GLY A 69 30.37 7.26 15.82
N SER A 70 31.19 7.64 16.80
CA SER A 70 30.94 7.49 18.23
C SER A 70 29.85 8.46 18.71
N GLY A 71 28.60 8.15 18.40
CA GLY A 71 27.41 8.88 18.83
C GLY A 71 26.36 7.95 19.44
N ARG A 72 26.62 7.47 20.67
CA ARG A 72 25.61 6.97 21.61
C ARG A 72 24.72 5.78 21.15
N GLY A 73 25.34 4.61 21.00
CA GLY A 73 24.94 3.40 21.72
C GLY A 73 23.62 2.69 21.40
N ASP A 74 22.87 3.09 20.37
CA ASP A 74 21.87 2.21 19.76
C ASP A 74 22.58 1.52 18.60
N ASP A 75 22.85 0.23 18.73
CA ASP A 75 23.55 -0.59 17.73
C ASP A 75 22.73 -0.82 16.44
N GLY A 76 21.60 -0.10 16.33
CA GLY A 76 20.63 -0.20 15.26
C GLY A 76 19.86 -1.51 15.33
N LEU A 77 19.93 -2.26 16.44
CA LEU A 77 19.19 -3.50 16.57
C LEU A 77 17.70 -3.21 16.75
N VAL A 78 16.94 -4.12 16.18
CA VAL A 78 15.50 -4.23 16.35
C VAL A 78 15.25 -5.30 17.40
N THR A 79 14.32 -5.03 18.31
CA THR A 79 13.87 -5.99 19.31
C THR A 79 12.48 -6.52 18.94
N GLY A 80 12.29 -7.83 19.08
CA GLY A 80 11.00 -8.46 18.87
C GLY A 80 10.82 -9.70 19.73
N THR A 81 9.72 -10.41 19.50
CA THR A 81 9.35 -11.62 20.22
C THR A 81 9.04 -12.75 19.24
N ASP A 82 9.66 -13.91 19.42
CA ASP A 82 9.41 -15.08 18.56
C ASP A 82 8.12 -15.86 18.95
N GLY A 83 7.89 -17.01 18.31
CA GLY A 83 6.74 -17.87 18.57
C GLY A 83 6.69 -18.46 19.99
N ASP A 84 7.83 -18.56 20.68
CA ASP A 84 7.95 -19.08 22.04
C ASP A 84 7.91 -17.98 23.10
N SER A 85 7.59 -16.75 22.69
CA SER A 85 7.62 -15.55 23.54
C SER A 85 9.02 -15.15 24.02
N ALA A 86 10.08 -15.64 23.40
CA ALA A 86 11.44 -15.23 23.71
C ALA A 86 11.76 -13.89 23.04
N VAL A 87 12.45 -13.01 23.78
CA VAL A 87 12.94 -11.74 23.23
C VAL A 87 14.15 -12.03 22.35
N VAL A 88 14.09 -11.55 21.11
CA VAL A 88 15.19 -11.64 20.15
C VAL A 88 15.61 -10.26 19.70
N GLN A 89 16.90 -10.10 19.40
CA GLN A 89 17.45 -8.90 18.80
C GLN A 89 18.09 -9.27 17.46
N PHE A 90 17.85 -8.44 16.46
CA PHE A 90 18.37 -8.65 15.11
C PHE A 90 18.57 -7.32 14.40
N ARG A 91 19.41 -7.30 13.37
CA ARG A 91 19.58 -6.14 12.51
C ARG A 91 18.38 -6.02 11.56
N PRO A 92 17.89 -4.82 11.25
CA PRO A 92 16.81 -4.59 10.29
C PRO A 92 16.94 -5.39 8.98
N GLU A 93 18.16 -5.51 8.45
CA GLU A 93 18.44 -6.18 7.17
C GLU A 93 18.28 -7.71 7.23
N GLN A 94 18.19 -8.29 8.44
CA GLN A 94 17.89 -9.71 8.62
C GLN A 94 16.40 -10.02 8.44
N ALA A 95 15.53 -8.99 8.41
CA ALA A 95 14.12 -9.17 8.10
C ALA A 95 13.96 -9.49 6.59
N HIS A 96 13.40 -10.66 6.32
CA HIS A 96 13.05 -11.07 4.97
C HIS A 96 11.95 -10.17 4.41
N SER A 97 12.17 -9.68 3.19
CA SER A 97 11.25 -8.80 2.48
C SER A 97 11.36 -9.00 0.98
N ILE A 98 10.30 -8.66 0.27
CA ILE A 98 10.23 -8.68 -1.19
C ILE A 98 9.67 -7.34 -1.71
N PRO A 99 10.04 -6.91 -2.93
CA PRO A 99 9.45 -5.72 -3.54
C PRO A 99 8.03 -6.01 -4.01
N ILE A 100 7.09 -5.11 -3.72
CA ILE A 100 5.78 -5.10 -4.36
C ILE A 100 5.94 -4.40 -5.71
N LYS A 101 5.69 -5.12 -6.81
CA LYS A 101 5.85 -4.59 -8.17
C LYS A 101 4.54 -4.47 -8.91
N ASP A 102 4.39 -3.43 -9.72
CA ASP A 102 3.27 -3.31 -10.64
C ASP A 102 3.42 -4.25 -11.85
N GLN A 103 2.49 -4.17 -12.81
CA GLN A 103 2.55 -4.96 -14.05
C GLN A 103 3.73 -4.61 -14.97
N ASN A 104 4.32 -3.41 -14.82
CA ASN A 104 5.45 -2.93 -15.62
C ASN A 104 6.80 -3.26 -14.95
N GLY A 105 6.78 -3.69 -13.69
CA GLY A 105 7.96 -4.00 -12.89
C GLY A 105 8.43 -2.85 -12.00
N ASP A 106 7.70 -1.73 -11.96
CA ASP A 106 7.97 -0.58 -11.09
C ASP A 106 7.69 -0.95 -9.62
N ILE A 107 8.49 -0.45 -8.69
CA ILE A 107 8.36 -0.81 -7.27
C ILE A 107 7.36 0.12 -6.60
N LEU A 108 6.23 -0.46 -6.19
CA LEU A 108 5.15 0.24 -5.49
C LEU A 108 5.29 0.17 -3.97
N GLY A 109 6.15 -0.70 -3.45
CA GLY A 109 6.23 -0.93 -2.02
C GLY A 109 7.08 -2.12 -1.60
N VAL A 110 6.86 -2.57 -0.36
CA VAL A 110 7.54 -3.70 0.26
C VAL A 110 6.54 -4.62 0.94
N SER A 111 6.76 -5.94 0.83
CA SER A 111 6.03 -6.96 1.59
C SER A 111 7.00 -7.72 2.49
N PHE A 112 6.54 -8.06 3.69
CA PHE A 112 7.22 -8.88 4.70
C PHE A 112 6.46 -10.20 4.87
N PRO A 113 6.63 -11.17 3.94
CA PRO A 113 5.93 -12.44 4.01
C PRO A 113 6.40 -13.24 5.22
N THR A 114 5.45 -13.93 5.85
CA THR A 114 5.71 -14.85 6.99
C THR A 114 5.29 -16.28 6.67
N LYS A 115 4.63 -16.49 5.53
CA LYS A 115 4.20 -17.78 4.99
C LYS A 115 4.51 -17.84 3.50
N ASP A 116 4.74 -19.06 3.00
CA ASP A 116 5.09 -19.31 1.59
C ASP A 116 4.09 -18.72 0.59
N GLN A 117 2.81 -18.69 0.94
CA GLN A 117 1.73 -18.20 0.07
C GLN A 117 1.63 -16.67 0.00
N ASP A 118 2.21 -15.94 0.96
CA ASP A 118 2.06 -14.48 1.06
C ASP A 118 2.65 -13.79 -0.19
N GLU A 119 3.82 -14.24 -0.66
CA GLU A 119 4.50 -13.69 -1.86
C GLU A 119 3.64 -13.84 -3.13
N GLY A 120 3.06 -15.02 -3.33
CA GLY A 120 2.21 -15.28 -4.49
C GLY A 120 0.94 -14.43 -4.49
N GLN A 121 0.34 -14.25 -3.31
CA GLN A 121 -0.87 -13.43 -3.14
C GLN A 121 -0.59 -11.95 -3.44
N ILE A 122 0.46 -11.37 -2.84
CA ILE A 122 0.76 -9.97 -3.03
C ILE A 122 1.22 -9.67 -4.46
N THR A 123 2.00 -10.56 -5.08
CA THR A 123 2.46 -10.42 -6.47
C THR A 123 1.28 -10.47 -7.45
N SER A 124 0.36 -11.43 -7.27
CA SER A 124 -0.83 -11.55 -8.10
C SER A 124 -1.70 -10.29 -7.99
N TRP A 125 -1.90 -9.78 -6.77
CA TRP A 125 -2.66 -8.55 -6.53
C TRP A 125 -1.99 -7.32 -7.15
N SER A 126 -0.66 -7.18 -7.02
CA SER A 126 0.00 -5.94 -7.42
C SER A 126 0.17 -5.80 -8.94
N GLN A 127 0.20 -6.92 -9.66
CA GLN A 127 0.38 -6.97 -11.11
C GLN A 127 -0.92 -6.81 -11.92
N GLN A 128 -2.04 -6.50 -11.27
CA GLN A 128 -3.30 -6.30 -11.98
C GLN A 128 -3.27 -5.03 -12.84
N PRO A 129 -3.76 -5.08 -14.10
CA PRO A 129 -3.76 -3.93 -15.00
C PRO A 129 -4.67 -2.79 -14.53
N VAL A 130 -5.70 -3.10 -13.76
CA VAL A 130 -6.66 -2.12 -13.25
C VAL A 130 -6.55 -2.05 -11.72
N ARG A 131 -5.81 -1.05 -11.25
CA ARG A 131 -5.49 -0.91 -9.82
C ARG A 131 -6.52 -0.08 -9.05
N THR A 132 -7.69 -0.67 -8.77
CA THR A 132 -8.73 0.00 -7.97
C THR A 132 -8.21 0.33 -6.56
N SER A 133 -7.34 -0.51 -6.01
CA SER A 133 -6.65 -0.31 -4.73
C SER A 133 -5.89 1.01 -4.58
N ASP A 134 -5.50 1.64 -5.69
CA ASP A 134 -4.74 2.89 -5.66
C ASP A 134 -5.68 4.07 -5.37
N MET A 135 -6.96 3.93 -5.69
CA MET A 135 -7.94 5.02 -5.69
C MET A 135 -9.07 4.83 -4.70
N ALA A 136 -9.34 3.58 -4.32
CA ALA A 136 -10.52 3.18 -3.59
C ALA A 136 -10.29 1.90 -2.78
N TYR A 137 -11.18 1.65 -1.82
CA TYR A 137 -11.25 0.41 -1.06
C TYR A 137 -12.68 -0.12 -1.07
N VAL A 138 -12.88 -1.40 -0.75
CA VAL A 138 -14.21 -2.03 -0.70
C VAL A 138 -14.53 -2.39 0.75
N PRO A 139 -15.35 -1.60 1.46
CA PRO A 139 -15.76 -1.93 2.80
C PRO A 139 -16.75 -3.09 2.79
N VAL A 140 -16.57 -4.05 3.70
CA VAL A 140 -17.47 -5.19 3.89
C VAL A 140 -17.71 -5.46 5.38
N PRO A 141 -18.90 -5.94 5.76
CA PRO A 141 -19.14 -6.49 7.09
C PRO A 141 -18.19 -7.66 7.40
N SER A 142 -17.88 -7.88 8.69
CA SER A 142 -16.96 -8.94 9.12
C SER A 142 -17.36 -10.34 8.64
N ASP A 143 -18.66 -10.65 8.58
CA ASP A 143 -19.18 -11.95 8.12
C ASP A 143 -19.16 -12.12 6.59
N LYS A 144 -18.68 -11.11 5.86
CA LYS A 144 -18.56 -11.08 4.40
C LYS A 144 -17.13 -10.90 3.92
N LEU A 145 -16.16 -10.89 4.83
CA LEU A 145 -14.75 -10.90 4.46
C LEU A 145 -14.40 -12.22 3.75
N PRO A 146 -13.54 -12.18 2.72
CA PRO A 146 -12.94 -13.38 2.17
C PRO A 146 -12.25 -14.18 3.27
N ASP A 147 -12.41 -15.51 3.26
CA ASP A 147 -11.59 -16.38 4.12
C ASP A 147 -10.15 -16.30 3.61
N PRO A 148 -9.19 -15.80 4.42
CA PRO A 148 -7.81 -15.65 3.99
C PRO A 148 -7.12 -16.99 3.65
N ASN A 149 -7.70 -18.12 4.06
CA ASN A 149 -7.19 -19.46 3.77
C ASN A 149 -7.86 -20.12 2.56
N GLN A 150 -8.90 -19.50 1.98
CA GLN A 150 -9.53 -20.02 0.78
C GLN A 150 -9.10 -19.22 -0.44
N PRO A 151 -8.47 -19.87 -1.44
CA PRO A 151 -8.09 -19.22 -2.71
C PRO A 151 -9.31 -18.94 -3.60
N ALA A 152 -10.52 -18.85 -3.03
CA ALA A 152 -11.72 -18.64 -3.80
C ALA A 152 -11.54 -17.35 -4.60
N ALA A 153 -11.77 -17.45 -5.92
CA ALA A 153 -12.05 -16.29 -6.74
C ALA A 153 -13.08 -15.46 -5.98
N PHE A 154 -12.62 -14.38 -5.36
CA PHE A 154 -13.52 -13.42 -4.79
C PHE A 154 -14.18 -12.79 -6.00
N ALA A 155 -15.34 -13.34 -6.37
CA ALA A 155 -16.33 -12.54 -7.06
C ALA A 155 -16.82 -11.58 -5.98
N PRO A 156 -16.35 -10.32 -5.95
CA PRO A 156 -16.96 -9.34 -5.06
C PRO A 156 -18.46 -9.49 -5.25
N ASN A 157 -19.18 -9.72 -4.14
CA ASN A 157 -20.60 -9.46 -4.21
C ASN A 157 -20.69 -7.99 -4.60
N TRP A 158 -20.99 -7.71 -5.88
CA TRP A 158 -20.98 -6.37 -6.44
C TRP A 158 -21.96 -5.44 -5.70
N ALA A 159 -22.79 -5.96 -4.79
CA ALA A 159 -23.47 -5.17 -3.79
C ALA A 159 -22.53 -4.24 -2.99
N PHE A 160 -21.28 -4.66 -2.73
CA PHE A 160 -20.27 -3.80 -2.13
C PHE A 160 -19.61 -2.95 -3.22
N ARG A 161 -19.76 -1.63 -3.10
CA ARG A 161 -19.20 -0.66 -4.03
C ARG A 161 -17.85 -0.18 -3.50
N PRO A 162 -16.83 -0.02 -4.37
CA PRO A 162 -15.63 0.70 -3.98
C PRO A 162 -15.99 2.11 -3.49
N GLU A 163 -15.41 2.50 -2.36
CA GLU A 163 -15.47 3.84 -1.81
C GLU A 163 -14.17 4.58 -2.09
N PRO A 164 -14.22 5.89 -2.43
CA PRO A 164 -13.01 6.68 -2.61
C PRO A 164 -12.11 6.62 -1.39
N ALA A 165 -10.82 6.35 -1.63
CA ALA A 165 -9.82 6.36 -0.58
C ALA A 165 -9.35 7.78 -0.27
N PRO A 166 -8.93 8.08 0.97
CA PRO A 166 -8.42 9.41 1.32
C PRO A 166 -7.16 9.81 0.52
N TRP A 167 -6.32 8.85 0.14
CA TRP A 167 -5.15 9.07 -0.72
C TRP A 167 -5.49 9.14 -2.22
N GLY A 168 -6.72 8.79 -2.61
CA GLY A 168 -7.10 8.74 -4.04
C GLY A 168 -6.98 10.11 -4.71
N GLY A 169 -7.25 11.19 -3.97
CA GLY A 169 -7.04 12.55 -4.47
C GLY A 169 -5.57 12.83 -4.84
N ASP A 170 -4.62 12.31 -4.07
CA ASP A 170 -3.20 12.46 -4.34
C ASP A 170 -2.76 11.64 -5.55
N VAL A 171 -3.28 10.42 -5.71
CA VAL A 171 -3.02 9.61 -6.90
C VAL A 171 -3.50 10.32 -8.16
N GLN A 172 -4.71 10.89 -8.16
CA GLN A 172 -5.22 11.67 -9.31
C GLN A 172 -4.38 12.92 -9.59
N ARG A 173 -3.92 13.59 -8.54
CA ARG A 173 -3.18 14.86 -8.64
C ARG A 173 -1.73 14.67 -9.06
N LEU A 174 -1.06 13.66 -8.52
CA LEU A 174 0.38 13.43 -8.68
C LEU A 174 0.70 12.37 -9.74
N GLY A 175 -0.24 11.47 -10.05
CA GLY A 175 -0.06 10.42 -11.06
C GLY A 175 0.81 9.25 -10.59
N TYR A 176 1.07 9.12 -9.29
CA TYR A 176 1.83 8.02 -8.69
C TYR A 176 0.92 7.18 -7.80
N ALA A 177 1.29 5.93 -7.53
CA ALA A 177 0.56 5.06 -6.61
C ALA A 177 1.00 5.33 -5.16
N PRO A 178 0.18 4.99 -4.15
CA PRO A 178 0.63 4.97 -2.75
C PRO A 178 1.83 4.05 -2.57
N VAL A 179 2.68 4.34 -1.59
CA VAL A 179 3.76 3.43 -1.21
C VAL A 179 3.21 2.34 -0.30
N TYR A 180 3.09 1.12 -0.81
CA TYR A 180 2.48 0.00 -0.10
C TYR A 180 3.46 -0.64 0.90
N VAL A 181 2.95 -0.93 2.09
CA VAL A 181 3.66 -1.74 3.09
C VAL A 181 2.78 -2.91 3.48
N ASP A 182 3.17 -4.12 3.12
CA ASP A 182 2.45 -5.35 3.44
C ASP A 182 3.17 -6.14 4.53
N ALA A 183 2.43 -6.52 5.57
CA ALA A 183 2.90 -7.38 6.64
C ALA A 183 1.68 -7.90 7.41
N HIS A 184 1.78 -9.09 8.01
CA HIS A 184 0.80 -9.48 9.01
C HIS A 184 0.87 -8.55 10.22
N GLY A 185 -0.29 -8.15 10.74
CA GLY A 185 -0.39 -7.17 11.82
C GLY A 185 -1.46 -7.50 12.86
N ASN A 186 -1.37 -6.82 13.99
CA ASN A 186 -2.39 -6.75 15.02
C ASN A 186 -2.28 -5.37 15.74
N PRO A 187 -3.09 -5.09 16.78
CA PRO A 187 -3.12 -3.76 17.39
C PRO A 187 -1.79 -3.28 17.99
N THR A 188 -0.84 -4.16 18.27
CA THR A 188 0.42 -3.79 18.96
C THR A 188 1.68 -4.19 18.22
N SER A 189 1.59 -4.99 17.15
CA SER A 189 2.78 -5.54 16.49
C SER A 189 2.57 -5.93 15.03
N PHE A 190 3.70 -6.06 14.33
CA PHE A 190 3.83 -6.60 12.98
C PHE A 190 4.60 -7.92 13.03
N GLY A 191 4.22 -8.89 12.20
CA GLY A 191 4.98 -10.12 12.00
C GLY A 191 5.96 -9.99 10.84
N VAL A 192 7.21 -10.36 11.07
CA VAL A 192 8.28 -10.39 10.05
C VAL A 192 9.02 -11.72 10.13
N ALA A 193 9.39 -12.32 9.00
CA ALA A 193 10.29 -13.47 8.98
C ALA A 193 11.74 -12.96 9.08
N VAL A 194 12.52 -13.50 10.01
CA VAL A 194 13.89 -13.03 10.30
C VAL A 194 14.88 -14.19 10.21
N ASP A 195 15.99 -13.98 9.51
CA ASP A 195 17.11 -14.92 9.54
C ASP A 195 17.93 -14.73 10.83
N LEU A 196 17.66 -15.56 11.83
CA LEU A 196 18.38 -15.62 13.09
C LEU A 196 19.57 -16.62 13.06
N GLY A 197 19.90 -17.17 11.88
CA GLY A 197 20.96 -18.19 11.73
C GLY A 197 20.59 -19.58 12.26
N ALA A 198 19.30 -19.84 12.53
CA ALA A 198 18.82 -21.13 13.00
C ALA A 198 18.72 -22.15 11.85
N ALA A 199 19.01 -23.43 12.11
CA ALA A 199 19.02 -24.49 11.10
C ALA A 199 17.64 -24.79 10.45
N GLY A 200 16.55 -24.21 10.98
CA GLY A 200 15.18 -24.41 10.51
C GLY A 200 14.67 -23.35 9.51
N GLY A 201 15.51 -22.41 9.09
CA GLY A 201 15.11 -21.30 8.23
C GLY A 201 14.63 -20.05 9.00
N PRO A 202 14.01 -19.09 8.31
CA PRO A 202 13.57 -17.84 8.93
C PRO A 202 12.57 -18.05 10.07
N THR A 203 12.74 -17.32 11.16
CA THR A 203 11.84 -17.33 12.32
C THR A 203 10.85 -16.19 12.21
N THR A 204 9.55 -16.44 12.41
CA THR A 204 8.57 -15.34 12.51
C THR A 204 8.73 -14.63 13.84
N VAL A 205 9.02 -13.34 13.80
CA VAL A 205 9.19 -12.47 14.95
C VAL A 205 8.12 -11.38 14.92
N ARG A 206 7.53 -11.08 16.07
CA ARG A 206 6.65 -9.92 16.26
C ARG A 206 7.46 -8.73 16.76
N VAL A 207 7.32 -7.60 16.07
CA VAL A 207 7.95 -6.33 16.45
C VAL A 207 6.88 -5.28 16.72
N ASP A 208 7.11 -4.37 17.66
CA ASP A 208 6.24 -3.21 17.84
C ASP A 208 6.35 -2.23 16.65
N GLY A 209 5.54 -1.18 16.64
CA GLY A 209 5.51 -0.26 15.50
C GLY A 209 6.79 0.58 15.35
N THR A 210 7.42 1.02 16.43
CA THR A 210 8.70 1.75 16.34
C THR A 210 9.78 0.87 15.70
N ASN A 211 9.89 -0.38 16.16
CA ASN A 211 10.82 -1.35 15.61
C ASN A 211 10.48 -1.72 14.15
N PHE A 212 9.20 -1.81 13.79
CA PHE A 212 8.81 -1.98 12.40
C PHE A 212 9.17 -0.76 11.53
N GLY A 213 9.05 0.46 12.07
CA GLY A 213 9.53 1.68 11.43
C GLY A 213 11.03 1.65 11.11
N ARG A 214 11.87 1.17 12.06
CA ARG A 214 13.31 0.94 11.85
C ARG A 214 13.58 -0.06 10.72
N ILE A 215 12.81 -1.15 10.69
CA ILE A 215 12.90 -2.14 9.60
C ILE A 215 12.59 -1.49 8.25
N LEU A 216 11.51 -0.69 8.16
CA LEU A 216 11.12 -0.01 6.94
C LEU A 216 12.20 0.98 6.47
N GLU A 217 12.71 1.83 7.35
CA GLU A 217 13.75 2.81 7.02
C GLU A 217 15.00 2.15 6.42
N ALA A 218 15.46 1.04 7.01
CA ALA A 218 16.62 0.31 6.53
C ALA A 218 16.34 -0.49 5.25
N ASN A 219 15.08 -0.71 4.88
CA ASN A 219 14.70 -1.60 3.80
C ASN A 219 14.93 -0.96 2.40
N PRO A 220 15.72 -1.60 1.51
CA PRO A 220 16.03 -1.04 0.21
C PRO A 220 14.81 -0.98 -0.74
N HIS A 221 13.84 -1.89 -0.62
CA HIS A 221 12.63 -1.88 -1.45
C HIS A 221 11.71 -0.72 -1.07
N PHE A 222 11.54 -0.48 0.23
CA PHE A 222 10.76 0.65 0.73
C PHE A 222 11.36 1.99 0.32
N ARG A 223 12.67 2.18 0.51
CA ARG A 223 13.37 3.40 0.10
C ARG A 223 13.26 3.65 -1.41
N ARG A 224 13.35 2.59 -2.22
CA ARG A 224 13.17 2.68 -3.66
C ARG A 224 11.74 3.06 -4.05
N ALA A 225 10.73 2.47 -3.40
CA ALA A 225 9.33 2.82 -3.62
C ALA A 225 9.05 4.30 -3.29
N LEU A 226 9.60 4.83 -2.19
CA LEU A 226 9.49 6.25 -1.82
C LEU A 226 10.12 7.19 -2.86
N ALA A 227 11.21 6.75 -3.51
CA ALA A 227 11.87 7.53 -4.56
C ALA A 227 11.11 7.48 -5.89
N GLU A 228 10.55 6.33 -6.25
CA GLU A 228 9.78 6.13 -7.50
C GLU A 228 8.36 6.74 -7.41
N ASN A 229 7.83 6.97 -6.21
CA ASN A 229 6.49 7.53 -5.97
C ASN A 229 6.56 8.81 -5.10
N PRO A 230 7.14 9.91 -5.62
CA PRO A 230 7.40 11.11 -4.84
C PRO A 230 6.10 11.77 -4.36
N GLY A 231 6.08 12.18 -3.08
CA GLY A 231 4.95 12.85 -2.45
C GLY A 231 3.76 11.95 -2.10
N MET A 232 3.81 10.65 -2.42
CA MET A 232 2.72 9.73 -2.14
C MET A 232 2.72 9.24 -0.69
N PRO A 233 1.55 9.11 -0.03
CA PRO A 233 1.46 8.57 1.31
C PRO A 233 1.89 7.10 1.36
N VAL A 234 2.25 6.66 2.56
CA VAL A 234 2.49 5.25 2.86
C VAL A 234 1.16 4.61 3.25
N LEU A 235 0.82 3.49 2.60
CA LEU A 235 -0.39 2.71 2.89
C LEU A 235 -0.01 1.34 3.43
N SER A 236 -0.24 1.12 4.73
CA SER A 236 -0.09 -0.20 5.32
C SER A 236 -1.26 -1.09 4.91
N MET A 237 -0.97 -2.31 4.48
CA MET A 237 -1.93 -3.39 4.22
C MET A 237 -1.96 -4.41 5.36
N SER A 238 -1.56 -3.99 6.56
CA SER A 238 -1.55 -4.83 7.76
C SER A 238 -2.88 -4.81 8.50
N CYS A 239 -3.36 -5.99 8.88
CA CYS A 239 -4.61 -6.15 9.60
C CYS A 239 -4.59 -5.51 11.00
N LYS A 240 -5.66 -4.78 11.35
CA LYS A 240 -5.97 -4.31 12.72
C LYS A 240 -4.83 -3.56 13.40
N THR A 241 -4.03 -2.80 12.67
CA THR A 241 -2.89 -2.05 13.23
C THR A 241 -3.27 -0.66 13.72
N ALA A 242 -4.48 -0.20 13.38
CA ALA A 242 -5.00 1.11 13.75
C ALA A 242 -6.38 1.16 14.47
N PRO A 243 -6.94 0.12 15.14
CA PRO A 243 -8.11 0.33 16.00
C PRO A 243 -7.87 1.38 17.09
N ASP A 244 -8.92 1.89 17.72
CA ASP A 244 -8.76 2.75 18.90
C ASP A 244 -7.98 2.02 20.00
N GLY A 245 -6.99 2.70 20.59
CA GLY A 245 -6.08 2.12 21.61
C GLY A 245 -4.98 1.21 21.06
N SER A 246 -4.89 1.01 19.74
CA SER A 246 -3.75 0.31 19.11
C SER A 246 -2.51 1.19 19.06
N THR A 247 -1.32 0.60 19.12
CA THR A 247 -0.04 1.32 19.04
C THR A 247 0.77 0.99 17.79
N ALA A 248 0.46 -0.11 17.08
CA ALA A 248 1.28 -0.60 15.97
C ALA A 248 1.45 0.46 14.86
N ALA A 249 0.36 0.92 14.24
CA ALA A 249 0.44 1.91 13.16
C ALA A 249 0.92 3.28 13.66
N GLU A 250 0.46 3.71 14.84
CA GLU A 250 0.77 5.03 15.39
C GLU A 250 2.27 5.21 15.69
N SER A 251 2.88 4.23 16.36
CA SER A 251 4.33 4.26 16.65
C SER A 251 5.18 4.07 15.39
N THR A 252 4.71 3.30 14.40
CA THR A 252 5.37 3.21 13.08
C THR A 252 5.37 4.57 12.39
N ALA A 253 4.20 5.22 12.28
CA ALA A 253 4.06 6.52 11.64
C ALA A 253 4.90 7.58 12.35
N HIS A 254 4.85 7.61 13.69
CA HIS A 254 5.65 8.52 14.49
C HIS A 254 7.16 8.35 14.23
N TYR A 255 7.67 7.11 14.23
CA TYR A 255 9.07 6.85 13.94
C TYR A 255 9.46 7.32 12.53
N LEU A 256 8.68 6.92 11.51
CA LEU A 256 8.97 7.30 10.13
C LEU A 256 9.01 8.84 9.96
N GLN A 257 8.05 9.54 10.53
CA GLN A 257 7.89 10.99 10.36
C GLN A 257 8.88 11.82 11.17
N ASN A 258 9.16 11.42 12.42
CA ASN A 258 9.90 12.25 13.38
C ASN A 258 11.36 11.79 13.57
N GLU A 259 11.66 10.51 13.36
CA GLU A 259 13.01 9.97 13.55
C GLU A 259 13.70 9.68 12.21
N ALA A 260 13.01 9.04 11.26
CA ALA A 260 13.59 8.72 9.95
C ALA A 260 13.48 9.87 8.92
N GLY A 261 12.78 10.96 9.26
CA GLY A 261 12.60 12.12 8.36
C GLY A 261 11.78 11.81 7.10
N ILE A 262 10.93 10.78 7.14
CA ILE A 262 10.04 10.42 6.04
C ILE A 262 8.77 11.27 6.15
N GLU A 263 8.76 12.36 5.41
CA GLU A 263 7.69 13.36 5.39
C GLU A 263 6.49 12.90 4.55
N ARG A 264 5.80 11.85 4.99
CA ARG A 264 4.63 11.26 4.32
C ARG A 264 3.54 10.95 5.33
N ASP A 265 2.29 11.12 4.91
CA ASP A 265 1.15 10.58 5.64
C ASP A 265 1.24 9.05 5.68
N PHE A 266 0.77 8.46 6.77
CA PHE A 266 0.69 7.00 6.94
C PHE A 266 -0.77 6.60 7.14
N HIS A 267 -1.27 5.70 6.31
CA HIS A 267 -2.63 5.17 6.40
C HIS A 267 -2.61 3.70 6.83
N ALA A 268 -3.47 3.34 7.77
CA ALA A 268 -3.55 1.98 8.29
C ALA A 268 -4.98 1.60 8.70
N TRP A 269 -5.25 0.30 8.82
CA TRP A 269 -6.61 -0.24 8.93
C TRP A 269 -7.03 -0.51 10.38
N THR A 270 -8.28 -0.15 10.71
CA THR A 270 -8.90 -0.41 12.01
C THR A 270 -9.38 -1.87 12.13
N GLY A 271 -9.63 -2.52 10.99
CA GLY A 271 -10.10 -3.90 10.90
C GLY A 271 -9.19 -4.80 10.07
N LEU A 272 -9.72 -5.94 9.63
CA LEU A 272 -9.06 -6.79 8.63
C LEU A 272 -8.98 -6.06 7.28
N VAL A 273 -7.88 -6.27 6.56
CA VAL A 273 -7.70 -5.84 5.17
C VAL A 273 -7.19 -7.02 4.38
N ASN A 274 -7.73 -7.21 3.18
CA ASN A 274 -7.28 -8.25 2.25
C ASN A 274 -6.98 -7.60 0.89
N PRO A 275 -5.73 -7.70 0.39
CA PRO A 275 -5.46 -7.45 -1.01
C PRO A 275 -6.10 -8.57 -1.84
N VAL A 276 -7.02 -8.20 -2.73
CA VAL A 276 -7.81 -9.17 -3.52
C VAL A 276 -7.66 -8.92 -5.00
N THR A 277 -7.41 -10.00 -5.76
CA THR A 277 -7.45 -10.02 -7.21
C THR A 277 -8.85 -10.41 -7.68
N GLY A 278 -9.53 -9.52 -8.40
CA GLY A 278 -10.82 -9.80 -9.03
C GLY A 278 -10.67 -10.46 -10.40
N GLU A 279 -11.71 -11.20 -10.82
CA GLU A 279 -11.74 -11.97 -12.09
C GLU A 279 -11.51 -11.12 -13.36
N ASN A 280 -11.72 -9.80 -13.28
CA ASN A 280 -11.64 -8.87 -14.41
C ASN A 280 -10.27 -8.18 -14.55
N GLY A 281 -9.20 -8.73 -13.95
CA GLY A 281 -7.89 -8.09 -13.99
C GLY A 281 -7.79 -6.87 -13.06
N MET A 282 -8.58 -6.84 -11.98
CA MET A 282 -8.66 -5.71 -11.05
C MET A 282 -8.04 -6.07 -9.71
N SER A 283 -7.29 -5.13 -9.11
CA SER A 283 -6.87 -5.24 -7.70
C SER A 283 -7.76 -4.40 -6.80
N PHE A 284 -8.12 -4.95 -5.64
CA PHE A 284 -8.93 -4.28 -4.60
C PHE A 284 -8.25 -4.38 -3.24
N LEU A 285 -8.57 -3.44 -2.36
CA LEU A 285 -8.38 -3.59 -0.91
C LEU A 285 -9.76 -3.83 -0.30
N VAL A 286 -10.04 -5.05 0.12
CA VAL A 286 -11.29 -5.41 0.78
C VAL A 286 -11.09 -5.27 2.29
N VAL A 287 -11.87 -4.40 2.92
CA VAL A 287 -11.60 -3.95 4.29
C VAL A 287 -12.81 -4.20 5.18
N GLU A 288 -12.55 -4.65 6.40
CA GLU A 288 -13.57 -4.83 7.41
C GLU A 288 -14.09 -3.48 7.88
N GLN A 289 -15.41 -3.29 7.79
CA GLN A 289 -16.10 -2.14 8.36
C GLN A 289 -16.93 -2.58 9.56
N LYS A 290 -16.59 -2.06 10.74
CA LYS A 290 -17.32 -2.32 11.99
C LYS A 290 -18.19 -1.13 12.36
N ASP A 291 -19.48 -1.38 12.57
CA ASP A 291 -20.42 -0.48 13.25
C ASP A 291 -20.40 0.98 12.75
N GLY A 292 -20.16 1.18 11.44
CA GLY A 292 -20.10 2.51 10.82
C GLY A 292 -18.85 3.34 11.15
N SER A 293 -17.90 2.81 11.92
CA SER A 293 -16.61 3.45 12.14
C SER A 293 -15.79 3.49 10.84
N PRO A 294 -14.92 4.50 10.65
CA PRO A 294 -13.98 4.51 9.53
C PRO A 294 -13.13 3.22 9.51
N PRO A 295 -12.98 2.57 8.35
CA PRO A 295 -12.20 1.33 8.26
C PRO A 295 -10.68 1.58 8.38
N TYR A 296 -10.26 2.84 8.45
CA TYR A 296 -8.85 3.25 8.54
C TYR A 296 -8.66 4.42 9.51
N ARG A 297 -7.41 4.63 9.93
CA ARG A 297 -6.92 5.89 10.49
C ARG A 297 -5.77 6.41 9.62
N SER A 298 -5.68 7.73 9.57
CA SER A 298 -4.57 8.44 8.94
C SER A 298 -3.72 9.09 10.03
N PHE A 299 -2.41 8.97 9.89
CA PHE A 299 -1.41 9.64 10.72
C PHE A 299 -0.72 10.68 9.83
N PRO A 300 -1.28 11.91 9.76
CA PRO A 300 -0.80 12.92 8.83
C PRO A 300 0.58 13.43 9.26
N TYR A 301 1.47 13.62 8.29
CA TYR A 301 2.72 14.33 8.52
C TYR A 301 2.43 15.82 8.77
N ARG A 302 3.05 16.39 9.80
CA ARG A 302 2.93 17.82 10.13
C ARG A 302 4.33 18.44 10.14
N PRO A 303 4.66 19.33 9.18
CA PRO A 303 5.89 20.09 9.24
C PRO A 303 5.96 20.88 10.55
N ALA A 304 7.14 20.91 11.19
CA ALA A 304 7.36 21.61 12.46
C ALA A 304 7.02 23.11 12.43
N ASP A 305 7.01 23.71 11.23
CA ASP A 305 6.87 25.16 11.04
C ASP A 305 5.42 25.68 11.10
N ASN A 306 4.42 24.80 11.27
CA ASN A 306 3.00 25.19 11.35
C ASN A 306 2.48 25.40 12.78
N GLU A 307 3.31 25.26 13.82
CA GLU A 307 2.87 25.48 15.21
C GLU A 307 3.09 26.92 15.73
N SER A 308 3.71 27.82 14.96
CA SER A 308 4.03 29.19 15.42
C SER A 308 2.98 30.26 15.08
N GLY A 309 1.78 29.90 14.62
CA GLY A 309 0.86 30.85 13.96
C GLY A 309 -0.60 30.81 14.40
N SER A 310 -0.90 30.88 15.71
CA SER A 310 -2.24 31.25 16.19
C SER A 310 -2.21 31.65 17.68
N ALA A 311 -1.62 32.81 17.95
CA ALA A 311 -1.93 33.59 19.14
C ALA A 311 -1.77 35.07 18.77
N ASP A 312 -2.83 35.67 18.25
CA ASP A 312 -3.13 37.12 18.33
C ASP A 312 -4.64 37.32 18.19
#